data_AF-A0A926H5M4-F1
#
_entry.id   AF-A0A926H5M4-F1
#
_cell.length_a   1.000
_cell.length_b   1.000
_cell.length_c   1.000
_cell.angle_alpha   90.00
_cell.angle_beta   90.00
_cell.angle_gamma   90.00
#
_symmetry.space_group_name_H-M   'P 1'
#
loop_
_entity.id
_entity.type
_entity.pdbx_description
1 polymer ?
#
loop_
_entity_poly.entity_id
_entity_poly.type
_entity_poly.pdbx_seq_one_letter_code
_entity_poly.pdbx_strand_id
1 'polypeptide(L)' 'GRNLFSVVGSHSLRGGTKNRGQVQFDWTFPVTGNLRGDLQILHGYGETLIDYNHRQTTIGVAVSLVDWL' A
#
# COMPACT_ATOMS: atom_id res chain seq x y z
N GLY A 1 10.83 10.42 -16.97
CA GLY A 1 10.01 10.81 -15.80
C GLY A 1 10.56 10.16 -14.54
N ARG A 2 10.21 10.66 -13.36
CA ARG A 2 10.69 10.16 -12.07
C ARG A 2 9.85 8.96 -11.61
N ASN A 3 10.51 7.91 -11.12
CA ASN A 3 9.85 6.81 -10.39
C ASN A 3 9.89 7.11 -8.89
N LEU A 4 8.81 6.81 -8.18
CA LEU A 4 8.71 6.90 -6.73
C LEU A 4 8.37 5.54 -6.15
N PHE A 5 9.03 5.20 -5.05
CA PHE A 5 8.82 3.95 -4.32
C PHE A 5 8.54 4.30 -2.86
N SER A 6 7.50 3.69 -2.29
CA SER A 6 7.13 3.87 -0.89
C SER A 6 6.92 2.51 -0.23
N VAL A 7 7.35 2.41 1.04
CA VAL A 7 7.04 1.27 1.89
C VAL A 7 6.56 1.79 3.23
N VAL A 8 5.37 1.38 3.62
CA VAL A 8 4.79 1.72 4.93
C VAL A 8 4.39 0.43 5.62
N GLY A 9 4.70 0.31 6.91
CA GLY A 9 4.34 -0.85 7.70
C GLY A 9 3.86 -0.46 9.08
N SER A 10 2.95 -1.27 9.63
CA SER A 10 2.48 -1.14 11.01
C SER A 10 2.42 -2.51 11.66
N HIS A 11 2.67 -2.56 12.98
CA HIS A 11 2.71 -3.81 13.72
C HIS A 11 2.30 -3.57 15.18
N SER A 12 1.55 -4.51 15.76
CA SER A 12 0.98 -4.35 17.10
C SER A 12 1.99 -4.56 18.23
N LEU A 13 3.20 -5.07 17.93
CA LEU A 13 4.26 -5.43 18.88
C LEU A 13 3.82 -6.42 19.97
N ARG A 14 2.68 -7.08 19.77
CA ARG A 14 2.16 -8.12 20.68
C ARG A 14 2.79 -9.46 20.32
N GLY A 15 3.12 -10.26 21.33
CA GLY A 15 3.53 -11.65 21.17
C GLY A 15 2.36 -12.62 20.97
N GLY A 16 2.67 -13.83 20.53
CA GLY A 16 1.70 -14.93 20.39
C GLY A 16 0.69 -14.75 19.26
N THR A 17 -0.45 -15.43 19.38
CA THR A 17 -1.49 -15.51 18.33
C THR A 17 -2.29 -14.23 18.12
N LYS A 18 -2.09 -13.21 18.97
CA LYS A 18 -2.74 -11.88 18.86
C LYS A 18 -1.89 -10.84 18.15
N ASN A 19 -0.75 -11.25 17.58
CA ASN A 19 0.06 -10.38 16.74
C ASN A 19 -0.72 -10.00 15.47
N ARG A 20 -0.69 -8.70 15.12
CA ARG A 20 -1.25 -8.16 13.88
C ARG A 20 -0.29 -7.12 13.33
N GLY A 21 -0.19 -7.08 12.01
CA GLY A 21 0.53 -6.03 11.31
C GLY A 21 0.16 -6.00 9.84
N GLN A 22 0.63 -4.99 9.14
CA GLN A 22 0.54 -4.87 7.70
C GLN A 22 1.82 -4.27 7.13
N VAL A 23 2.04 -4.55 5.87
CA VAL A 23 3.01 -3.88 5.02
C VAL A 23 2.33 -3.47 3.73
N GLN A 24 2.67 -2.29 3.25
CA GLN A 24 2.23 -1.73 1.99
C GLN A 24 3.45 -1.30 1.20
N PHE A 25 3.47 -1.66 -0.08
CA PHE A 25 4.44 -1.20 -1.07
C PHE A 25 3.70 -0.46 -2.17
N ASP A 26 4.20 0.72 -2.52
CA ASP A 26 3.67 1.53 -3.63
C ASP A 26 4.79 1.85 -4.62
N TRP A 27 4.47 1.75 -5.90
CA TRP A 27 5.33 2.18 -7.00
C TRP A 27 4.55 3.09 -7.95
N THR A 28 5.02 4.33 -8.05
CA THR A 28 4.50 5.33 -8.99
C THR A 28 5.50 5.52 -10.13
N PHE A 29 5.02 5.44 -11.37
CA PHE A 29 5.83 5.59 -12.58
C PHE A 29 5.21 6.60 -13.56
N PRO A 30 6.03 7.29 -14.37
CA PRO A 30 5.54 8.24 -15.36
C PRO A 30 4.89 7.51 -16.54
N VAL A 31 3.74 8.01 -17.02
CA VAL A 31 3.08 7.50 -18.24
C VAL A 31 3.24 8.50 -19.38
N THR A 32 2.65 9.70 -19.27
CA THR A 32 2.79 10.78 -20.26
C THR A 32 2.40 12.14 -19.67
N GLY A 33 3.16 13.20 -19.96
CA GLY A 33 2.93 14.51 -19.36
C GLY A 33 2.81 14.45 -17.83
N ASN A 34 1.65 14.84 -17.31
CA ASN A 34 1.33 14.78 -15.88
C ASN A 34 0.67 13.45 -15.45
N LEU A 35 0.35 12.56 -16.39
CA LEU A 35 -0.23 11.25 -16.10
C LEU A 35 0.82 10.32 -15.49
N ARG A 36 0.48 9.74 -14.34
CA ARG A 36 1.25 8.73 -13.63
C ARG A 36 0.42 7.46 -13.47
N GLY A 37 1.13 6.34 -13.42
CA GLY A 37 0.57 5.04 -13.09
C GLY A 37 1.05 4.63 -11.71
N ASP A 38 0.17 4.00 -10.94
CA ASP A 38 0.39 3.61 -9.56
C ASP A 38 0.11 2.12 -9.42
N LEU A 39 1.04 1.39 -8.80
CA LEU A 39 0.89 0.00 -8.40
C LEU A 39 1.03 -0.10 -6.88
N GLN A 40 0.04 -0.70 -6.23
CA GLN A 40 -0.01 -0.84 -4.78
C GLN A 40 -0.16 -2.31 -4.42
N ILE A 41 0.62 -2.77 -3.45
CA ILE A 41 0.51 -4.11 -2.87
C ILE A 41 0.44 -3.96 -1.35
N LEU A 42 -0.64 -4.46 -0.76
CA LEU A 42 -0.82 -4.51 0.69
C LEU A 42 -0.93 -5.95 1.15
N HIS A 43 -0.26 -6.28 2.25
CA HIS A 43 -0.37 -7.57 2.90
C HIS A 43 -0.47 -7.41 4.42
N GLY A 44 -1.52 -7.96 5.03
CA GLY A 44 -1.68 -7.96 6.47
C GLY A 44 -3.12 -7.79 6.93
N TYR A 45 -3.26 -7.15 8.09
CA TYR A 45 -4.54 -6.86 8.73
C TYR A 45 -4.87 -5.37 8.66
N GLY A 46 -6.15 -5.03 8.57
CA GLY A 46 -6.59 -3.64 8.70
C GLY A 46 -6.31 -2.73 7.52
N GLU A 47 -6.29 -3.33 6.32
CA GLU A 47 -6.39 -2.55 5.08
C GLU A 47 -7.63 -1.64 5.10
N THR A 48 -8.75 -2.15 5.60
CA THR A 48 -9.98 -1.39 5.79
C THR A 48 -10.40 -1.45 7.27
N LEU A 49 -11.15 -0.46 7.72
CA LEU A 49 -11.71 -0.44 9.08
C LEU A 49 -12.72 -1.57 9.30
N ILE A 50 -13.45 -1.96 8.25
CA ILE A 50 -14.42 -3.05 8.32
C ILE A 50 -13.72 -4.41 8.44
N ASP A 51 -12.55 -4.58 7.81
CA ASP A 51 -11.78 -5.83 7.79
C ASP A 51 -10.56 -5.78 8.73
N TYR A 52 -10.62 -4.99 9.82
CA TYR A 52 -9.48 -4.78 10.73
C TYR A 52 -8.92 -6.06 11.37
N ASN A 53 -9.72 -7.12 11.43
CA ASN A 53 -9.37 -8.42 12.00
C ASN A 53 -9.17 -9.52 10.95
N HIS A 54 -9.24 -9.18 9.66
CA HIS A 54 -9.06 -10.11 8.56
C HIS A 54 -7.66 -9.96 7.96
N ARG A 55 -6.99 -11.09 7.66
CA ARG A 55 -5.69 -11.07 6.97
C ARG A 55 -5.93 -11.23 5.49
N GLN A 56 -5.45 -10.28 4.70
CA GLN A 56 -5.57 -10.33 3.25
C GLN A 56 -4.32 -9.81 2.55
N THR A 57 -4.25 -10.14 1.26
CA THR A 57 -3.30 -9.55 0.32
C THR A 57 -4.11 -8.88 -0.76
N THR A 58 -3.85 -7.60 -1.00
CA THR A 58 -4.54 -6.81 -2.02
C THR A 58 -3.51 -6.23 -2.97
N ILE A 59 -3.85 -6.24 -4.26
CA ILE A 59 -3.05 -5.64 -5.33
C ILE A 59 -3.95 -4.64 -6.05
N GLY A 60 -3.53 -3.38 -6.09
CA GLY A 60 -4.24 -2.28 -6.72
C GLY A 60 -3.43 -1.68 -7.86
N VAL A 61 -4.12 -1.23 -8.90
CA VAL A 61 -3.56 -0.42 -9.99
C VAL A 61 -4.41 0.84 -10.13
N ALA A 62 -3.78 1.99 -10.23
CA ALA A 62 -4.45 3.27 -10.39
C ALA A 62 -3.69 4.20 -11.36
N VAL A 63 -4.32 5.31 -11.72
CA VAL A 63 -3.70 6.39 -12.49
C VAL A 63 -3.96 7.72 -11.79
N SER A 64 -2.98 8.62 -11.83
CA SER A 64 -3.03 9.93 -11.16
C SER A 64 -2.51 11.04 -12.08
N LEU A 65 -3.01 12.28 -11.89
CA LEU A 65 -2.64 13.46 -12.71
C LEU A 65 -1.62 14.38 -12.02
N VAL A 66 -1.26 14.11 -10.76
CA VAL A 66 -0.33 14.88 -9.93
C VAL A 66 0.45 13.91 -9.05
N ASP A 67 1.75 14.14 -8.86
CA ASP A 67 2.52 13.47 -7.80
C ASP A 67 1.90 13.89 -6.46
N TRP A 68 1.26 12.97 -5.75
CA TRP A 68 0.68 13.24 -4.42
C TRP A 68 1.74 13.25 -3.29
N LEU A 69 3.01 13.00 -3.63
CA LEU A 69 4.16 12.87 -2.73
C LEU A 69 5.17 14.00 -2.92
#